data_AF-A0AAW1KRZ5-F1
#
_entry.id   AF-A0AAW1KRZ5-F1
#
_cell.length_a   1.000
_cell.length_b   1.000
_cell.length_c   1.000
_cell.angle_alpha   90.00
_cell.angle_beta   90.00
_cell.angle_gamma   90.00
#
_symmetry.space_group_name_H-M   'P 1'
#
loop_
_entity.id
_entity.type
_entity.pdbx_description
1 polymer ?
#
loop_
_entity_poly.entity_id
_entity_poly.type
_entity_poly.pdbx_seq_one_letter_code
_entity_poly.pdbx_strand_id
1 'polypeptide(L)'
;MPLTVQENIQILLWHAGNKSYQDAQNLFVAAFENRPPPSVPAIHKIVNKFRTDGCVHSRQCKRGRVVAEEQEEQEILKCASVEEYSSLSSRQIAAMLGISTEMVLKAFIELPANCRYVRH
;
A
#
# COMPACT_ATOMS: atom_id res chain seq x y z
N MET A 1 -7.38 -12.30 18.75
CA MET A 1 -8.13 -11.19 18.09
C MET A 1 -7.14 -10.21 17.50
N PRO A 2 -7.42 -9.62 16.33
CA PRO A 2 -6.59 -8.55 15.80
C PRO A 2 -6.71 -7.29 16.67
N LEU A 3 -5.58 -6.61 16.91
CA LEU A 3 -5.57 -5.31 17.57
C LEU A 3 -6.19 -4.26 16.65
N THR A 4 -7.01 -3.40 17.24
CA THR A 4 -7.58 -2.23 16.58
C THR A 4 -6.50 -1.17 16.35
N VAL A 5 -6.79 -0.22 15.45
CA VAL A 5 -5.89 0.92 15.20
C VAL A 5 -5.69 1.74 16.48
N GLN A 6 -6.76 1.97 17.25
CA GLN A 6 -6.69 2.71 18.52
C GLN A 6 -5.77 2.01 19.54
N GLU A 7 -5.89 0.69 19.69
CA GLU A 7 -5.02 -0.10 20.56
C GLU A 7 -3.55 -0.02 20.11
N ASN A 8 -3.27 -0.07 18.81
CA ASN A 8 -1.91 0.09 18.28
C ASN A 8 -1.34 1.50 18.52
N ILE A 9 -2.15 2.55 18.35
CA ILE A 9 -1.75 3.93 18.66
C ILE A 9 -1.38 4.05 20.13
N GLN A 10 -2.20 3.51 21.02
CA GLN A 10 -1.97 3.59 22.46
C GLN A 10 -0.65 2.91 22.87
N ILE A 11 -0.36 1.75 22.29
CA ILE A 11 0.92 1.04 22.48
C ILE A 11 2.10 1.90 22.03
N LEU A 12 1.98 2.58 20.89
CA LEU A 12 3.04 3.47 20.37
C LEU A 12 3.25 4.69 21.28
N LEU A 13 2.18 5.26 21.83
CA LEU A 13 2.27 6.39 22.77
C LEU A 13 3.00 6.00 24.06
N TRP A 14 2.74 4.82 24.61
CA TRP A 14 3.47 4.33 25.78
C TRP A 14 4.95 4.11 25.47
N HIS A 15 5.26 3.53 24.31
CA HIS A 15 6.65 3.34 23.88
C HIS A 15 7.38 4.67 23.66
N ALA A 16 6.71 5.68 23.09
CA ALA A 16 7.24 7.03 22.94
C ALA A 16 7.55 7.69 24.30
N GLY A 17 6.81 7.33 25.35
CA GLY A 17 7.06 7.72 26.74
C GLY A 17 8.16 6.93 27.45
N ASN A 18 9.07 6.27 26.70
CA ASN A 18 10.17 5.44 27.20
C ASN A 18 9.72 4.27 28.11
N LYS A 19 8.49 3.77 27.92
CA LYS A 19 8.05 2.55 28.61
C LYS A 19 8.63 1.33 27.92
N SER A 20 9.03 0.34 28.71
CA SER A 20 9.48 -0.93 28.15
C SER A 20 8.31 -1.65 27.48
N TYR A 21 8.59 -2.63 26.61
CA TYR A 21 7.54 -3.44 25.99
C TYR A 21 6.72 -4.23 27.03
N GLN A 22 7.37 -4.61 28.15
CA GLN A 22 6.69 -5.28 29.26
C GLN A 22 5.75 -4.32 30.00
N ASP A 23 6.18 -3.07 30.20
CA ASP A 23 5.34 -2.03 30.80
C ASP A 23 4.16 -1.69 29.88
N ALA A 24 4.38 -1.60 28.57
CA ALA A 24 3.32 -1.36 27.60
C ALA A 24 2.28 -2.50 27.61
N GLN A 25 2.70 -3.75 27.83
CA GLN A 25 1.78 -4.88 28.02
C GLN A 25 0.96 -4.72 29.31
N ASN A 26 1.60 -4.36 30.42
CA ASN A 26 0.91 -4.16 31.69
C ASN A 26 -0.09 -2.99 31.62
N LEU A 27 0.31 -1.89 30.98
CA LEU A 27 -0.56 -0.73 30.72
C LEU A 27 -1.71 -1.09 29.78
N PHE A 28 -1.50 -2.01 28.83
CA PHE A 28 -2.57 -2.52 27.98
C PHE A 28 -3.65 -3.23 28.80
N VAL A 29 -3.26 -4.10 29.72
CA VAL A 29 -4.20 -4.79 30.62
C VAL A 29 -5.00 -3.79 31.45
N ALA A 30 -4.33 -2.76 31.97
CA ALA A 30 -4.98 -1.72 32.78
C ALA A 30 -5.92 -0.81 31.96
N ALA A 31 -5.60 -0.54 30.69
CA ALA A 31 -6.40 0.34 29.85
C ALA A 31 -7.54 -0.38 29.10
N PHE A 32 -7.42 -1.70 28.88
CA PHE A 32 -8.35 -2.50 28.08
C PHE A 32 -8.73 -3.80 28.80
N GLU A 33 -9.46 -3.69 29.91
CA GLU A 33 -9.82 -4.81 30.79
C GLU A 33 -10.57 -5.96 30.08
N ASN A 34 -11.31 -5.65 29.02
CA ASN A 34 -12.11 -6.63 28.25
C ASN A 34 -11.34 -7.26 27.07
N ARG A 35 -10.03 -7.01 26.95
CA ARG A 35 -9.21 -7.48 25.83
C ARG A 35 -8.07 -8.37 26.32
N PRO A 36 -7.76 -9.47 25.60
CA PRO A 36 -6.56 -10.23 25.90
C PRO A 36 -5.33 -9.36 25.59
N PRO A 37 -4.33 -9.31 26.49
CA PRO A 37 -3.13 -8.52 26.25
C PRO A 37 -2.36 -9.05 25.03
N PRO A 38 -1.81 -8.18 24.20
CA PRO A 38 -0.90 -8.60 23.14
C PRO A 38 0.37 -9.18 23.76
N SER A 39 0.99 -10.14 23.08
CA SER A 39 2.29 -10.66 23.50
C SER A 39 3.38 -9.60 23.29
N VAL A 40 4.44 -9.64 24.09
CA VAL A 40 5.60 -8.74 23.95
C VAL A 40 6.19 -8.75 22.51
N PRO A 41 6.33 -9.90 21.83
CA PRO A 41 6.75 -9.92 20.43
C PRO A 41 5.77 -9.22 19.48
N ALA A 42 4.47 -9.23 19.76
CA ALA A 42 3.48 -8.51 18.96
C ALA A 42 3.61 -7.00 19.13
N ILE A 43 3.80 -6.54 20.38
CA ILE A 43 4.12 -5.14 20.69
C ILE A 43 5.38 -4.69 19.94
N HIS A 44 6.44 -5.49 20.00
CA HIS A 44 7.69 -5.22 19.29
C HIS A 44 7.48 -5.08 17.77
N LYS A 45 6.68 -5.96 17.17
CA LYS A 45 6.33 -5.88 15.74
C LYS A 45 5.59 -4.58 15.40
N ILE A 46 4.66 -4.13 16.24
CA ILE A 46 3.92 -2.88 16.03
C ILE A 46 4.87 -1.69 16.04
N VAL A 47 5.74 -1.62 17.06
CA VAL A 47 6.72 -0.54 17.22
C VAL A 47 7.70 -0.52 16.06
N ASN A 48 8.30 -1.66 15.71
CA ASN A 48 9.25 -1.73 14.60
C ASN A 48 8.60 -1.39 13.28
N LYS A 49 7.39 -1.89 13.03
CA LYS A 49 6.65 -1.55 11.83
C LYS A 49 6.39 -0.04 11.74
N PHE A 50 6.00 0.61 12.84
CA PHE A 50 5.81 2.06 12.83
C PHE A 50 7.14 2.80 12.57
N ARG A 51 8.26 2.31 13.13
CA ARG A 51 9.58 2.90 12.87
C ARG A 51 10.02 2.76 11.42
N THR A 52 9.72 1.64 10.77
CA THR A 52 10.11 1.38 9.38
C THR A 52 9.18 2.06 8.38
N ASP A 53 7.86 1.93 8.57
CA ASP A 53 6.86 2.34 7.57
C ASP A 53 6.18 3.68 7.89
N GLY A 54 6.32 4.21 9.11
CA GLY A 54 5.54 5.36 9.61
C GLY A 54 4.04 5.08 9.76
N CYS A 55 3.61 3.83 9.59
CA CYS A 55 2.20 3.45 9.47
C CYS A 55 1.72 2.60 10.65
N VAL A 56 0.58 3.00 11.24
CA VAL A 56 -0.07 2.23 12.33
C VAL A 56 -1.07 1.19 11.80
N HIS A 57 -1.56 1.38 10.59
CA HIS A 57 -2.49 0.45 9.96
C HIS A 57 -1.80 -0.87 9.64
N SER A 58 -2.44 -2.01 9.96
CA SER A 58 -2.07 -3.27 9.32
C SER A 58 -2.26 -3.05 7.82
N ARG A 59 -1.16 -3.04 7.05
CA ARG A 59 -1.29 -3.18 5.60
C ARG A 59 -2.00 -4.51 5.48
N GLN A 60 -3.24 -4.53 5.03
CA GLN A 60 -3.83 -5.75 4.52
C GLN A 60 -2.75 -6.33 3.61
N CYS A 61 -2.38 -7.59 3.80
CA CYS A 61 -1.50 -8.31 2.88
C CYS A 61 -2.20 -8.35 1.51
N LYS A 62 -2.24 -7.23 0.79
CA LYS A 62 -2.15 -7.22 -0.64
C LYS A 62 -0.79 -7.87 -0.85
N ARG A 63 -0.79 -9.14 -1.23
CA ARG A 63 0.41 -9.81 -1.76
C ARG A 63 0.92 -8.86 -2.83
N GLY A 64 1.92 -8.04 -2.49
CA GLY A 64 2.61 -7.23 -3.46
C GLY A 64 3.19 -8.23 -4.42
N ARG A 65 2.63 -8.29 -5.63
CA ARG A 65 3.31 -8.92 -6.74
C ARG A 65 4.64 -8.18 -6.79
N VAL A 66 5.76 -8.89 -6.65
CA VAL A 66 7.08 -8.31 -6.89
C VAL A 66 7.06 -7.94 -8.36
N VAL A 67 6.72 -6.69 -8.64
CA VAL A 67 6.81 -6.10 -9.97
C VAL A 67 8.31 -5.88 -10.14
N ALA A 68 8.94 -6.70 -10.97
CA ALA A 68 10.34 -6.49 -11.33
C ALA A 68 10.47 -5.07 -11.91
N GLU A 69 11.59 -4.38 -11.69
CA GLU A 69 11.82 -3.00 -12.17
C GLU A 69 11.53 -2.85 -13.67
N GLU A 70 11.77 -3.90 -14.48
CA GLU A 70 11.40 -3.95 -15.90
C GLU A 70 9.89 -3.81 -16.18
N GLN A 71 9.02 -4.28 -15.27
CA GLN A 71 7.57 -4.12 -15.41
C GLN A 71 7.11 -2.71 -15.07
N GLU A 72 7.78 -2.03 -14.13
CA GLU A 72 7.46 -0.64 -13.77
C GLU A 72 7.83 0.31 -14.93
N GLU A 73 9.00 0.12 -15.54
CA GLU A 73 9.39 0.87 -16.75
C GLU A 73 8.42 0.59 -17.92
N GLN A 74 8.01 -0.68 -18.12
CA GLN A 74 7.01 -1.01 -19.13
C GLN A 74 5.62 -0.42 -18.83
N GLU A 75 5.22 -0.30 -17.56
CA GLU A 75 3.96 0.34 -17.19
C GLU A 75 3.99 1.85 -17.42
N ILE A 76 5.11 2.51 -17.12
CA ILE A 76 5.32 3.93 -17.42
C ILE A 76 5.31 4.17 -18.93
N LEU A 77 6.01 3.35 -19.72
CA LEU A 77 6.01 3.42 -21.19
C LEU A 77 4.60 3.18 -21.77
N LYS A 78 3.83 2.23 -21.20
CA LYS A 78 2.44 1.98 -21.63
C LYS A 78 1.55 3.20 -21.40
N CYS A 79 1.63 3.83 -20.23
CA CYS A 79 0.83 5.01 -19.91
C CYS A 79 1.20 6.21 -20.79
N ALA A 80 2.50 6.47 -20.98
CA ALA A 80 2.98 7.57 -21.83
C ALA A 80 2.55 7.41 -23.30
N SER A 81 2.60 6.17 -23.82
CA SER A 81 2.21 5.87 -25.21
C SER A 81 0.72 6.06 -25.45
N VAL A 82 -0.13 5.78 -24.46
CA VAL A 82 -1.58 5.93 -24.62
C VAL A 82 -2.00 7.40 -24.72
N GLU A 83 -1.29 8.31 -24.03
CA GLU A 83 -1.52 9.75 -24.16
C GLU A 83 -0.99 10.31 -25.49
N GLU A 84 0.20 9.89 -25.92
CA GLU A 84 0.85 10.37 -27.15
C GLU A 84 0.14 9.87 -28.43
N TYR A 85 -0.47 8.68 -28.40
CA TYR A 85 -1.11 8.05 -29.55
C TYR A 85 -2.64 7.93 -29.42
N SER A 86 -3.30 8.93 -28.81
CA SER A 86 -4.76 8.94 -28.62
C SER A 86 -5.59 8.84 -29.92
N SER A 87 -4.97 9.07 -31.08
CA SER A 87 -5.58 8.93 -32.42
C SER A 87 -5.44 7.54 -33.04
N LEU A 88 -4.60 6.67 -32.47
CA LEU A 88 -4.37 5.31 -32.97
C LEU A 88 -5.31 4.31 -32.29
N SER A 89 -5.70 3.28 -33.03
CA SER A 89 -6.48 2.18 -32.46
C SER A 89 -5.64 1.34 -31.49
N SER A 90 -6.28 0.73 -30.49
CA SER A 90 -5.60 -0.12 -29.51
C SER A 90 -4.81 -1.28 -30.14
N ARG A 91 -5.22 -1.75 -31.33
CA ARG A 91 -4.48 -2.76 -32.10
C ARG A 91 -3.19 -2.22 -32.71
N GLN A 92 -3.19 -0.98 -33.19
CA GLN A 92 -2.00 -0.34 -33.75
C GLN A 92 -0.98 -0.05 -32.64
N ILE A 93 -1.44 0.45 -31.49
CA ILE A 93 -0.58 0.69 -30.32
C ILE A 93 0.05 -0.63 -29.84
N ALA A 94 -0.75 -1.70 -29.76
CA ALA A 94 -0.27 -3.04 -29.41
C ALA A 94 0.83 -3.55 -30.37
N ALA A 95 0.63 -3.36 -31.67
CA ALA A 95 1.60 -3.75 -32.69
C ALA A 95 2.89 -2.92 -32.63
N MET A 96 2.81 -1.61 -32.38
CA MET A 96 4.00 -0.75 -32.24
C MET A 96 4.83 -1.09 -31.01
N LEU A 97 4.16 -1.40 -29.89
CA LEU A 97 4.81 -1.67 -28.61
C LEU A 97 5.16 -3.16 -28.41
N GLY A 98 4.77 -4.04 -29.33
CA GLY A 98 4.98 -5.48 -29.20
C GLY A 98 4.24 -6.12 -28.02
N ILE A 99 3.15 -5.50 -27.55
CA ILE A 99 2.36 -5.98 -26.40
C ILE A 99 0.98 -6.48 -26.84
N SER A 100 0.30 -7.21 -25.96
CA SER A 100 -1.05 -7.68 -26.26
C SER A 100 -2.06 -6.53 -26.31
N THR A 101 -3.04 -6.62 -27.22
CA THR A 101 -4.14 -5.63 -27.31
C THR A 101 -4.96 -5.55 -26.02
N GLU A 102 -5.07 -6.64 -25.27
CA GLU A 102 -5.75 -6.66 -23.97
C GLU A 102 -5.04 -5.78 -22.93
N MET A 103 -3.71 -5.78 -22.92
CA MET A 103 -2.93 -4.92 -22.02
C MET A 103 -3.08 -3.44 -22.36
N VAL A 104 -3.15 -3.10 -23.65
CA VAL A 104 -3.43 -1.72 -24.09
C VAL A 104 -4.83 -1.29 -23.59
N LEU A 105 -5.84 -2.13 -23.77
CA LEU A 105 -7.20 -1.83 -23.30
C LEU A 105 -7.29 -1.67 -21.78
N LYS A 106 -6.57 -2.49 -21.00
CA LYS A 106 -6.49 -2.34 -19.54
C LYS A 106 -5.88 -0.99 -19.16
N ALA A 107 -4.79 -0.58 -19.82
CA ALA A 107 -4.20 0.74 -19.60
C ALA A 107 -5.20 1.87 -19.90
N PHE A 108 -5.98 1.79 -20.98
CA PHE A 108 -7.03 2.76 -21.28
C PHE A 108 -8.13 2.85 -20.22
N ILE A 109 -8.45 1.74 -19.53
CA ILE A 109 -9.50 1.67 -18.50
C ILE A 109 -8.97 2.15 -17.14
N GLU A 110 -7.70 1.87 -16.83
CA GLU A 110 -7.06 2.20 -15.56
C GLU A 110 -6.50 3.64 -15.52
N LEU A 111 -6.44 4.34 -16.66
CA LEU A 111 -6.13 5.76 -16.69
C LEU A 111 -7.14 6.54 -15.83
N PRO A 112 -6.68 7.33 -14.83
CA PRO A 112 -7.57 8.11 -13.98
C PRO A 112 -8.39 9.07 -14.85
N ALA A 113 -9.68 9.22 -14.52
CA ALA A 113 -10.64 10.07 -15.23
C ALA A 113 -10.21 11.56 -15.38
N ASN A 114 -9.10 11.97 -14.76
CA ASN A 114 -8.48 13.29 -14.89
C ASN A 114 -7.73 13.53 -16.21
N CYS A 115 -7.47 12.52 -17.04
CA CYS A 115 -6.90 12.71 -18.38
C CYS A 115 -7.95 12.79 -19.51
N ARG A 116 -9.22 13.11 -19.20
CA ARG A 116 -10.27 13.30 -20.22
C ARG A 116 -10.43 14.74 -20.72
N TYR A 117 -9.58 15.68 -20.30
CA TYR A 117 -9.69 17.08 -20.73
C TYR A 117 -8.32 17.71 -21.00
N VAL A 118 -7.85 17.56 -22.23
CA VAL A 118 -7.27 18.69 -22.98
C VAL A 118 -7.69 18.52 -24.45
N ARG A 119 -8.88 19.03 -24.80
CA ARG A 119 -9.16 19.47 -26.16
C ARG A 119 -8.92 20.97 -26.18
N HIS A 120 -7.90 21.41 -26.89
CA HIS A 120 -7.87 22.71 -27.54
C HIS A 120 -7.23 22.54 -28.92
#